data_AF-A0A1I5D6T0-F1
#
_entry.id   AF-A0A1I5D6T0-F1
#
_cell.length_a   1.000
_cell.length_b   1.000
_cell.length_c   1.000
_cell.angle_alpha   90.00
_cell.angle_beta   90.00
_cell.angle_gamma   90.00
#
_symmetry.space_group_name_H-M   'P 1'
#
loop_
_entity.id
_entity.type
_entity.pdbx_description
1 polymer ?
#
loop_
_entity_poly.entity_id
_entity_poly.type
_entity_poly.pdbx_seq_one_letter_code
_entity_poly.pdbx_strand_id
1 'polypeptide(L)'
;LIGIQVLNVESAGVKENYGIRILVIGGLLSMVMALFSMLPHRYLGKSFRKSNYQGTLYAANFSKQSLEEFRKEFDRIMIDGQSLYNEMISDLYFLGKIIAKKQRLLMFSVMIFLFGLTAAISYFLMNEFT
;
A
#
# COMPACT_ATOMS: atom_id res chain seq x y z
N LEU A 1 33.99 -27.16 -0.55
CA LEU A 1 34.88 -26.54 -1.56
C LEU A 1 34.13 -25.93 -2.77
N ILE A 2 32.89 -26.35 -3.07
CA ILE A 2 32.15 -25.91 -4.28
C ILE A 2 31.54 -24.49 -4.15
N GLY A 3 31.16 -24.05 -2.94
CA GLY A 3 30.47 -22.76 -2.73
C GLY A 3 31.32 -21.49 -2.90
N ILE A 4 32.64 -21.57 -2.68
CA ILE A 4 33.54 -20.40 -2.81
C ILE A 4 33.93 -20.15 -4.28
N GLN A 5 33.92 -21.20 -5.12
CA GLN A 5 34.22 -21.08 -6.55
C GLN A 5 33.05 -20.46 -7.34
N VAL A 6 31.79 -20.70 -6.95
CA VAL A 6 30.61 -20.07 -7.58
C VAL A 6 30.61 -18.55 -7.41
N LEU A 7 30.98 -18.06 -6.22
CA LEU A 7 31.11 -16.61 -5.97
C LEU A 7 32.28 -15.97 -6.74
N ASN A 8 33.32 -16.75 -7.06
CA ASN A 8 34.47 -16.25 -7.80
C ASN A 8 34.24 -16.20 -9.33
N VAL A 9 33.37 -17.07 -9.86
CA VAL A 9 32.98 -17.07 -11.29
C VAL A 9 31.99 -15.94 -11.61
N GLU A 10 31.12 -15.56 -10.67
CA GLU A 10 30.20 -14.44 -10.85
C GLU A 10 30.89 -13.07 -10.71
N SER A 11 31.99 -13.01 -9.94
CA SER A 11 32.78 -11.78 -9.75
C SER A 11 33.73 -11.46 -10.93
N ALA A 12 34.13 -12.48 -11.72
CA ALA A 12 35.10 -12.32 -12.81
C ALA A 12 34.47 -11.91 -14.17
N GLY A 13 33.14 -11.77 -14.24
CA GLY A 13 32.41 -11.61 -15.51
C GLY A 13 31.37 -10.49 -15.56
N VAL A 14 31.19 -9.69 -14.50
CA VAL A 14 30.31 -8.52 -14.59
C VAL A 14 31.09 -7.38 -15.24
N LYS A 15 31.21 -7.44 -16.58
CA LYS A 15 31.37 -6.22 -17.40
C LYS A 15 30.45 -5.16 -16.79
N GLU A 16 30.95 -3.95 -16.59
CA GLU A 16 30.19 -2.86 -15.97
C GLU A 16 28.84 -2.64 -16.68
N ASN A 17 27.81 -3.36 -16.23
CA ASN A 17 26.52 -3.41 -16.90
C ASN A 17 25.59 -2.45 -16.16
N TYR A 18 25.76 -1.18 -16.48
CA TYR A 18 24.99 -0.08 -15.91
C TYR A 18 23.48 -0.27 -16.08
N GLY A 19 23.04 -0.96 -17.14
CA GLY A 19 21.63 -1.29 -17.37
C GLY A 19 21.02 -2.15 -16.26
N ILE A 20 21.73 -3.18 -15.80
CA ILE A 20 21.27 -4.05 -14.69
C ILE A 20 21.19 -3.23 -13.39
N ARG A 21 22.17 -2.36 -13.12
CA ARG A 21 22.17 -1.50 -11.92
C ARG A 21 20.96 -0.56 -11.89
N ILE A 22 20.65 0.08 -13.03
CA ILE A 22 19.49 0.97 -13.17
C ILE A 22 18.18 0.21 -12.92
N LEU A 23 18.04 -0.99 -13.48
CA LEU A 23 16.86 -1.83 -13.30
C LEU A 23 16.67 -2.26 -11.83
N VAL A 24 17.75 -2.73 -11.18
CA VAL A 24 17.69 -3.19 -9.79
C VAL A 24 17.33 -2.04 -8.84
N ILE A 25 17.91 -0.86 -9.03
CA ILE A 25 17.61 0.33 -8.21
C ILE A 25 16.15 0.78 -8.42
N GLY A 26 15.68 0.86 -9.67
CA GLY A 26 14.29 1.23 -9.97
C GLY A 26 13.28 0.21 -9.41
N GLY A 27 13.59 -1.09 -9.51
CA GLY A 27 12.81 -2.19 -8.95
C GLY A 27 12.72 -2.14 -7.43
N LEU A 28 13.84 -1.96 -6.74
CA LEU A 28 13.89 -1.82 -5.28
C LEU A 28 13.09 -0.61 -4.79
N LEU A 29 13.24 0.54 -5.46
CA LEU A 29 12.50 1.76 -5.10
C LEU A 29 10.99 1.58 -5.26
N SER A 30 10.55 0.91 -6.33
CA SER A 30 9.14 0.54 -6.52
C SER A 30 8.67 -0.42 -5.43
N MET A 31 9.42 -1.48 -5.13
CA MET A 31 9.03 -2.45 -4.11
C MET A 31 8.84 -1.80 -2.74
N VAL A 32 9.73 -0.87 -2.35
CA VAL A 32 9.60 -0.10 -1.11
C VAL A 32 8.30 0.73 -1.11
N MET A 33 7.99 1.42 -2.21
CA MET A 33 6.75 2.19 -2.35
C MET A 33 5.49 1.30 -2.31
N ALA A 34 5.54 0.13 -2.93
CA ALA A 34 4.47 -0.85 -2.89
C ALA A 34 4.24 -1.38 -1.46
N LEU A 35 5.32 -1.67 -0.71
CA LEU A 35 5.23 -2.08 0.70
C LEU A 35 4.59 -0.99 1.56
N PHE A 36 4.94 0.28 1.36
CA PHE A 36 4.26 1.40 2.03
C PHE A 36 2.75 1.46 1.73
N SER A 37 2.33 1.08 0.52
CA SER A 37 0.92 1.02 0.15
C SER A 37 0.17 -0.17 0.79
N MET A 38 0.86 -1.28 1.06
CA MET A 38 0.27 -2.48 1.68
C MET A 38 0.16 -2.37 3.21
N LEU A 39 0.96 -1.50 3.85
CA LEU A 39 0.89 -1.31 5.30
C LEU A 39 -0.54 -0.93 5.74
N PRO A 40 -1.11 -1.63 6.74
CA PRO A 40 -2.45 -1.33 7.22
C PRO A 40 -2.48 0.08 7.80
N HIS A 41 -3.33 0.95 7.24
CA HIS A 41 -3.49 2.31 7.73
C HIS A 41 -4.13 2.27 9.12
N ARG A 42 -3.40 2.74 10.13
CA ARG A 42 -3.90 2.84 11.50
C ARG A 42 -4.85 4.04 11.58
N TYR A 43 -6.10 3.79 11.95
CA TYR A 43 -7.15 4.79 12.07
C TYR A 43 -6.85 5.71 13.26
N LEU A 44 -5.98 6.70 13.07
CA LEU A 44 -5.61 7.68 14.08
C LEU A 44 -6.62 8.84 14.08
N GLY A 45 -7.79 8.55 14.67
CA GLY A 45 -8.60 9.33 15.62
C GLY A 45 -8.62 10.86 15.68
N LYS A 46 -8.20 11.63 14.67
CA LYS A 46 -8.35 13.11 14.67
C LYS A 46 -9.35 13.63 13.65
N SER A 47 -9.50 13.00 12.48
CA SER A 47 -10.45 13.45 11.44
C SER A 47 -11.90 13.08 11.76
N PHE A 48 -12.13 11.93 12.40
CA PHE A 48 -13.46 11.44 12.77
C PHE A 48 -14.09 12.23 13.93
N ARG A 49 -13.26 12.76 14.84
CA ARG A 49 -13.73 13.49 16.03
C ARG A 49 -14.42 14.81 15.71
N LYS A 50 -14.25 15.34 14.48
CA LYS A 50 -14.96 16.53 13.98
C LYS A 50 -16.35 16.23 13.41
N SER A 51 -16.66 14.98 13.06
CA SER A 51 -17.89 14.63 12.35
C SER A 51 -18.98 14.02 13.26
N ASN A 52 -18.89 14.15 14.59
CA ASN A 52 -19.76 13.46 15.56
C ASN A 52 -19.83 11.93 15.37
N TYR A 53 -18.88 11.35 14.63
CA TYR A 53 -18.87 9.93 14.33
C TYR A 53 -18.33 9.16 15.54
N GLN A 54 -19.19 8.38 16.20
CA GLN A 54 -18.80 7.53 17.33
C GLN A 54 -17.98 6.31 16.89
N GLY A 55 -18.17 5.87 15.63
CA GLY A 55 -17.42 4.77 15.05
C GLY A 55 -17.76 3.41 15.65
N THR A 56 -18.98 3.23 16.13
CA THR A 56 -19.47 1.97 16.68
C THR A 56 -19.59 0.91 15.59
N LEU A 57 -20.04 1.30 14.39
CA LEU A 57 -20.10 0.42 13.21
C LEU A 57 -18.75 0.24 12.49
N TYR A 58 -17.68 0.93 12.93
CA TYR A 58 -16.39 0.83 12.28
C TYR A 58 -15.75 -0.56 12.51
N ALA A 59 -15.25 -1.18 11.44
CA ALA A 59 -14.70 -2.54 11.42
C ALA A 59 -13.66 -2.87 12.50
N ALA A 60 -12.79 -1.92 12.85
CA ALA A 60 -11.78 -2.18 13.88
C ALA A 60 -12.24 -1.84 15.31
N ASN A 61 -13.39 -1.17 15.47
CA ASN A 61 -14.00 -0.94 16.77
C ASN A 61 -14.87 -2.13 17.19
N PHE A 62 -15.76 -2.62 16.31
CA PHE A 62 -16.59 -3.78 16.65
C PHE A 62 -15.79 -5.09 16.73
N SER A 63 -14.63 -5.21 16.06
CA SER A 63 -13.78 -6.41 16.18
C SER A 63 -13.21 -6.64 17.58
N LYS A 64 -13.29 -5.62 18.46
CA LYS A 64 -12.88 -5.70 19.87
C LYS A 64 -14.05 -5.94 20.82
N GLN A 65 -15.28 -5.95 20.32
CA GLN A 65 -16.50 -6.15 21.10
C GLN A 65 -16.97 -7.61 20.99
N SER A 66 -17.66 -8.09 22.02
CA SER A 66 -18.38 -9.37 21.92
C SER A 66 -19.60 -9.23 21.01
N LEU A 67 -20.07 -10.35 20.44
CA LEU A 67 -21.26 -10.36 19.58
C LEU A 67 -22.50 -9.79 20.29
N GLU A 68 -22.64 -10.04 21.60
CA GLU A 68 -23.76 -9.58 22.40
C GLU A 68 -23.72 -8.06 22.62
N GLU A 69 -22.55 -7.51 22.93
CA GLU A 69 -22.34 -6.06 23.05
C GLU A 69 -22.58 -5.35 21.71
N PHE A 70 -22.05 -5.91 20.62
CA PHE A 70 -22.25 -5.38 19.28
C PHE A 70 -23.74 -5.34 18.93
N ARG A 71 -24.47 -6.43 19.16
CA ARG A 71 -25.91 -6.50 18.87
C ARG A 71 -26.71 -5.49 19.70
N LYS A 72 -26.39 -5.33 20.97
CA LYS A 72 -27.06 -4.38 21.86
C LYS A 72 -26.85 -2.92 21.44
N GLU A 73 -25.63 -2.56 21.06
CA GLU A 73 -25.35 -1.21 20.53
C GLU A 73 -25.97 -1.03 19.14
N PHE A 74 -25.92 -2.04 18.28
CA PHE A 74 -26.55 -1.97 16.95
C PHE A 74 -28.07 -1.77 17.05
N ASP A 75 -28.75 -2.51 17.91
CA ASP A 75 -30.18 -2.35 18.18
C ASP A 75 -30.48 -0.95 18.72
N ARG A 76 -29.63 -0.40 19.59
CA ARG A 76 -29.78 0.96 20.13
C ARG A 76 -29.68 2.03 19.04
N ILE A 77 -28.71 1.91 18.12
CA ILE A 77 -28.51 2.87 17.03
C ILE A 77 -29.61 2.71 15.96
N MET A 78 -30.17 1.50 15.81
CA MET A 78 -31.27 1.22 14.87
C MET A 78 -32.61 1.86 15.30
N ILE A 79 -32.82 2.12 16.60
CA ILE A 79 -34.00 2.85 17.10
C ILE A 79 -34.07 4.25 16.50
N ASP A 80 -32.92 4.92 16.35
CA ASP A 80 -32.80 6.20 15.64
C ASP A 80 -32.25 5.95 14.24
N GLY A 81 -33.11 5.49 13.33
CA GLY A 81 -32.72 5.13 11.97
C GLY A 81 -31.93 6.23 11.23
N GLN A 82 -32.16 7.51 11.54
CA GLN A 82 -31.36 8.61 10.96
C GLN A 82 -29.91 8.59 11.44
N SER A 83 -29.68 8.26 12.72
CA SER A 83 -28.33 8.08 13.28
C SER A 83 -27.60 6.91 12.63
N LEU A 84 -28.29 5.77 12.42
CA LEU A 84 -27.72 4.61 11.73
C LEU A 84 -27.24 4.98 10.32
N TYR A 85 -28.10 5.64 9.53
CA TYR A 85 -27.75 6.06 8.18
C TYR A 85 -26.57 7.04 8.17
N ASN A 86 -26.55 8.01 9.08
CA ASN A 86 -25.43 8.97 9.18
C ASN A 86 -24.10 8.29 9.54
N GLU A 87 -24.11 7.31 10.43
CA GLU A 87 -22.91 6.53 10.76
C GLU A 87 -22.42 5.71 9.55
N MET A 88 -23.32 5.03 8.85
CA MET A 88 -22.98 4.27 7.65
C MET A 88 -22.42 5.16 6.52
N ILE A 89 -23.05 6.31 6.26
CA ILE A 89 -22.60 7.27 5.25
C ILE A 89 -21.19 7.77 5.59
N SER A 90 -20.95 8.09 6.87
CA SER A 90 -19.64 8.54 7.34
C SER A 90 -18.58 7.45 7.16
N ASP A 91 -18.87 6.21 7.54
CA ASP A 91 -17.94 5.09 7.37
C ASP A 91 -17.57 4.88 5.90
N LEU A 92 -18.56 4.83 5.01
CA LEU A 92 -18.36 4.70 3.56
C LEU A 92 -17.54 5.87 2.99
N TYR A 93 -17.82 7.11 3.40
CA TYR A 93 -17.08 8.29 2.96
C TYR A 93 -15.60 8.21 3.33
N PHE A 94 -15.29 7.89 4.59
CA PHE A 94 -13.91 7.80 5.06
C PHE A 94 -13.18 6.60 4.47
N LEU A 95 -13.87 5.46 4.30
CA LEU A 95 -13.34 4.28 3.62
C LEU A 95 -12.94 4.62 2.18
N GLY A 96 -13.83 5.28 1.42
CA GLY A 96 -13.55 5.72 0.05
C GLY A 96 -12.35 6.68 -0.04
N LYS A 97 -12.26 7.63 0.89
CA LYS A 97 -11.13 8.58 0.97
C LYS A 97 -9.79 7.88 1.21
N ILE A 98 -9.78 6.83 2.05
CA ILE A 98 -8.57 6.05 2.34
C ILE A 98 -8.16 5.21 1.13
N ILE A 99 -9.12 4.54 0.47
CA ILE A 99 -8.87 3.77 -0.74
C ILE A 99 -8.22 4.66 -1.80
N ALA A 100 -8.78 5.85 -2.05
CA ALA A 100 -8.24 6.80 -3.01
C ALA A 100 -6.79 7.21 -2.69
N LYS A 101 -6.46 7.42 -1.40
CA LYS A 101 -5.09 7.77 -0.98
C LYS A 101 -4.12 6.61 -1.21
N LYS A 102 -4.49 5.37 -0.84
CA LYS A 102 -3.67 4.17 -1.04
C LYS A 102 -3.44 3.89 -2.52
N GLN A 103 -4.51 3.98 -3.32
CA GLN A 103 -4.44 3.77 -4.77
C GLN A 103 -3.53 4.79 -5.45
N ARG A 104 -3.53 6.05 -5.00
CA ARG A 104 -2.59 7.06 -5.50
C ARG A 104 -1.13 6.70 -5.21
N LEU A 105 -0.83 6.20 -4.01
CA LEU A 105 0.53 5.79 -3.64
C LEU A 105 0.99 4.60 -4.49
N LEU A 106 0.11 3.63 -4.71
CA LEU A 106 0.37 2.50 -5.61
C LEU A 106 0.62 2.97 -7.06
N MET A 107 -0.17 3.93 -7.55
CA MET A 107 0.02 4.50 -8.88
C MET A 107 1.41 5.15 -9.02
N PHE A 108 1.87 5.91 -8.01
CA PHE A 108 3.22 6.47 -8.01
C PHE A 108 4.31 5.40 -8.03
N SER A 109 4.16 4.33 -7.25
CA SER A 109 5.07 3.18 -7.25
C SER A 109 5.23 2.58 -8.64
N VAL A 110 4.10 2.36 -9.33
CA VAL A 110 4.08 1.77 -10.67
C VAL A 110 4.71 2.72 -11.69
N MET A 111 4.48 4.03 -11.59
CA MET A 111 5.11 5.01 -12.49
C MET A 111 6.63 5.03 -12.35
N ILE A 112 7.15 5.00 -11.12
CA ILE A 112 8.60 4.95 -10.86
C ILE A 112 9.21 3.65 -11.42
N PHE A 113 8.53 2.52 -11.21
CA PHE A 113 8.94 1.23 -11.75
C PHE A 113 9.03 1.24 -13.28
N LEU A 114 7.97 1.72 -13.94
CA LEU A 114 7.91 1.78 -15.40
C LEU A 114 8.99 2.69 -15.96
N PHE A 115 9.24 3.84 -15.34
CA PHE A 115 10.32 4.74 -15.76
C PHE A 115 11.70 4.07 -15.65
N GLY A 116 11.97 3.39 -14.53
CA GLY A 116 13.23 2.64 -14.34
C GLY A 116 13.39 1.48 -15.33
N LEU A 117 12.30 0.77 -15.64
CA LEU A 117 12.29 -0.32 -16.62
C LEU A 117 12.56 0.19 -18.04
N THR A 118 11.87 1.25 -18.47
CA THR A 118 12.09 1.85 -19.79
C THR A 118 13.52 2.36 -19.94
N ALA A 119 14.06 3.06 -18.93
CA ALA A 119 15.44 3.55 -18.96
C ALA A 119 16.47 2.41 -19.08
N ALA A 120 16.27 1.30 -18.35
CA ALA A 120 17.15 0.15 -18.41
C ALA A 120 17.11 -0.53 -19.80
N ILE A 121 15.92 -0.69 -20.38
CA ILE A 121 15.75 -1.27 -21.72
C ILE A 121 16.40 -0.36 -22.78
N SER A 122 16.18 0.96 -22.72
CA SER A 122 16.81 1.91 -23.64
C SER A 122 18.33 1.87 -23.57
N TYR A 123 18.91 1.79 -22.37
CA TYR A 123 20.35 1.67 -22.19
C TYR A 123 20.91 0.38 -22.77
N PHE A 124 20.24 -0.76 -22.53
CA PHE A 124 20.65 -2.06 -23.08
C PHE A 124 20.69 -2.04 -24.61
N LEU A 125 19.64 -1.50 -25.23
CA LEU A 125 19.57 -1.36 -26.69
C LEU A 125 20.69 -0.47 -27.22
N MET A 126 20.93 0.70 -26.63
CA MET A 126 22.02 1.59 -27.08
C MET A 126 23.40 0.93 -26.99
N ASN A 127 23.64 0.14 -25.94
CA ASN A 127 24.89 -0.58 -25.75
C ASN A 127 25.05 -1.80 -26.68
N GLU A 128 23.95 -2.44 -27.11
CA GLU A 128 23.99 -3.55 -28.07
C GLU A 128 24.19 -3.06 -29.52
N PHE A 129 23.71 -1.85 -29.84
CA PHE A 129 23.87 -1.23 -31.15
C PHE A 129 25.21 -0.50 -31.38
N THR A 130 26.04 -0.33 -30.34
CA THR A 130 27.37 0.34 -30.42
C THR A 130 28.49 -0.68 -30.29
#